data_AF-A0A5C7W027-F1
#
_entry.id   AF-A0A5C7W027-F1
#
_cell.length_a   1.000
_cell.length_b   1.000
_cell.length_c   1.000
_cell.angle_alpha   90.00
_cell.angle_beta   90.00
_cell.angle_gamma   90.00
#
_symmetry.space_group_name_H-M   'P 1'
#
loop_
_entity.id
_entity.type
_entity.pdbx_description
1 polymer ?
#
loop_
_entity_poly.entity_id
_entity_poly.type
_entity_poly.pdbx_seq_one_letter_code
_entity_poly.pdbx_strand_id
1 'polypeptide(L)'
;MVSDWTLIIALGGWFFAILQFAFSHTENIRKNEADLLEKTLGYFVKGMLARSIAIGLVDGIWLQKKKFIDVILPVLISQANFLLTEAEDSDQEQRNLIRLLDLIYRCLPYARDRGTELAEISEALISGARSEKGVNLAKGTLRLWFEKLNNGGAEIFEAETEDI
;
A
#
# COMPACT_ATOMS: atom_id res chain seq x y z
N MET A 1 59.11 7.63 21.75
CA MET A 1 58.84 6.65 20.68
C MET A 1 57.45 6.08 20.93
N VAL A 2 56.46 6.47 20.12
CA VAL A 2 55.15 5.80 20.12
C VAL A 2 55.38 4.42 19.52
N SER A 3 55.04 3.35 20.25
CA SER A 3 55.21 1.98 19.79
C SER A 3 54.25 1.70 18.63
N ASP A 4 54.71 1.07 17.54
CA ASP A 4 53.90 0.71 16.38
C ASP A 4 52.60 -0.03 16.76
N TRP A 5 52.61 -0.74 17.88
CA TRP A 5 51.45 -1.43 18.43
C TRP A 5 50.32 -0.50 18.90
N THR A 6 50.66 0.67 19.46
CA THR A 6 49.66 1.68 19.84
C THR A 6 49.01 2.35 18.63
N LEU A 7 49.74 2.46 17.51
CA LEU A 7 49.20 2.97 16.25
C LEU A 7 48.18 1.99 15.64
N ILE A 8 48.49 0.68 15.69
CA ILE A 8 47.61 -0.40 15.20
C ILE A 8 46.32 -0.50 16.02
N ILE A 9 46.41 -0.42 17.36
CA ILE A 9 45.23 -0.44 18.24
C ILE A 9 44.36 0.80 18.01
N ALA A 10 44.97 1.97 17.83
CA ALA A 10 44.22 3.20 17.53
C ALA A 10 43.48 3.09 16.18
N LEU A 11 44.15 2.60 15.13
CA LEU A 11 43.53 2.40 13.81
C LEU A 11 42.41 1.34 13.86
N GLY A 12 42.60 0.25 14.60
CA GLY A 12 41.58 -0.77 14.82
C GLY A 12 40.35 -0.24 15.57
N GLY A 13 40.56 0.62 16.58
CA GLY A 13 39.49 1.28 17.32
C GLY A 13 38.65 2.22 16.44
N TRP A 14 39.29 3.04 15.60
CA TRP A 14 38.59 3.90 14.64
C TRP A 14 37.83 3.11 13.57
N PHE A 15 38.43 2.04 13.04
CA PHE A 15 37.77 1.15 12.10
C PHE A 15 36.51 0.50 12.70
N PHE A 16 36.61 -0.01 13.94
CA PHE A 16 35.47 -0.60 14.64
C PHE A 16 34.38 0.44 14.94
N ALA A 17 34.75 1.65 15.35
CA ALA A 17 33.81 2.75 15.60
C ALA A 17 33.05 3.16 14.32
N ILE A 18 33.73 3.22 13.17
CA ILE A 18 33.10 3.53 11.87
C ILE A 18 32.12 2.41 11.47
N LEU A 19 32.50 1.14 11.64
CA LEU A 19 31.61 0.02 11.39
C LEU A 19 30.37 0.07 12.30
N GLN A 20 30.57 0.28 13.60
CA GLN A 20 29.47 0.38 14.56
C GLN A 20 28.54 1.56 14.25
N PHE A 21 29.11 2.70 13.84
CA PHE A 21 28.33 3.86 13.39
C PHE A 21 27.53 3.54 12.13
N ALA A 22 28.13 2.90 11.11
CA ALA A 22 27.44 2.51 9.89
C ALA A 22 26.29 1.51 10.14
N PHE A 23 26.52 0.52 11.01
CA PHE A 23 25.48 -0.43 11.42
C PHE A 23 24.36 0.27 12.20
N SER A 24 24.69 1.10 13.20
CA SER A 24 23.71 1.84 14.00
C SER A 24 22.89 2.81 13.13
N HIS A 25 23.54 3.50 12.19
CA HIS A 25 22.86 4.40 11.27
C HIS A 25 21.87 3.65 10.38
N THR A 26 22.27 2.51 9.83
CA THR A 26 21.38 1.66 9.01
C THR A 26 20.21 1.12 9.83
N GLU A 27 20.46 0.69 11.07
CA GLU A 27 19.42 0.18 11.97
C GLU A 27 18.41 1.28 12.36
N ASN A 28 18.90 2.49 12.66
CA ASN A 28 18.06 3.63 12.98
C ASN A 28 17.17 4.03 11.79
N ILE A 29 17.71 4.04 10.57
CA ILE A 29 16.90 4.28 9.36
C ILE A 29 15.81 3.22 9.23
N ARG A 30 16.15 1.93 9.41
CA ARG A 30 15.16 0.83 9.31
C ARG A 30 14.06 0.96 10.37
N LYS A 31 14.41 1.29 11.61
CA LYS A 31 13.43 1.52 12.70
C LYS A 31 12.51 2.70 12.38
N ASN A 32 13.08 3.82 11.95
CA ASN A 32 12.30 5.01 11.58
C ASN A 32 11.36 4.74 10.40
N GLU A 33 11.81 3.97 9.41
CA GLU A 33 10.96 3.58 8.29
C GLU A 33 9.82 2.65 8.71
N ALA A 34 10.08 1.67 9.59
CA ALA A 34 9.04 0.79 10.11
C ALA A 34 8.00 1.57 10.92
N ASP A 35 8.43 2.49 11.78
CA ASP A 35 7.54 3.38 12.55
C ASP A 35 6.71 4.30 11.65
N LEU A 36 7.32 4.87 10.60
CA LEU A 36 6.58 5.68 9.62
C LEU A 36 5.56 4.83 8.85
N LEU A 37 5.90 3.59 8.51
CA LEU A 37 5.00 2.67 7.83
C LEU A 37 3.80 2.34 8.73
N GLU A 38 4.05 1.95 9.98
CA GLU A 38 3.01 1.67 10.97
C GLU A 38 2.08 2.87 11.14
N LYS A 39 2.63 4.08 11.30
CA LYS A 39 1.85 5.32 11.37
C LYS A 39 1.01 5.54 10.11
N THR A 40 1.59 5.31 8.93
CA THR A 40 0.90 5.44 7.65
C THR A 40 -0.30 4.48 7.59
N LEU A 41 -0.09 3.21 7.91
CA LEU A 41 -1.13 2.19 7.88
C LEU A 41 -2.21 2.47 8.95
N GLY A 42 -1.80 2.95 10.12
CA GLY A 42 -2.70 3.35 11.20
C GLY A 42 -3.62 4.54 10.87
N TYR A 43 -3.37 5.29 9.80
CA TYR A 43 -4.31 6.33 9.35
C TYR A 43 -5.53 5.78 8.60
N PHE A 44 -5.44 4.60 7.97
CA PHE A 44 -6.57 4.02 7.23
C PHE A 44 -7.79 3.72 8.10
N VAL A 45 -7.58 3.44 9.39
CA VAL A 45 -8.63 3.07 10.35
C VAL A 45 -9.23 4.26 11.11
N LYS A 46 -8.75 5.49 10.88
CA LYS A 46 -9.13 6.69 11.65
C LYS A 46 -10.20 7.57 10.98
N GLY A 47 -10.91 7.02 9.99
CA GLY A 47 -11.98 7.71 9.26
C GLY A 47 -11.55 8.40 7.97
N MET A 48 -12.50 9.06 7.29
CA MET A 48 -12.36 9.49 5.88
C MET A 48 -11.18 10.44 5.62
N LEU A 49 -10.97 11.44 6.49
CA LEU A 49 -9.88 12.42 6.34
C LEU A 49 -8.52 11.76 6.55
N ALA A 50 -8.41 10.92 7.57
CA ALA A 50 -7.19 10.17 7.84
C ALA A 50 -6.86 9.20 6.69
N ARG A 51 -7.86 8.54 6.10
CA ARG A 51 -7.67 7.72 4.91
C ARG A 51 -7.12 8.51 3.72
N SER A 52 -7.64 9.71 3.47
CA SER A 52 -7.13 10.60 2.42
C SER A 52 -5.64 10.95 2.61
N ILE A 53 -5.22 11.18 3.86
CA ILE A 53 -3.81 11.40 4.23
C ILE A 53 -3.00 10.12 4.01
N ALA A 54 -3.50 8.96 4.46
CA ALA A 54 -2.85 7.67 4.30
C ALA A 54 -2.55 7.37 2.82
N ILE A 55 -3.54 7.56 1.95
CA ILE A 55 -3.39 7.41 0.48
C ILE A 55 -2.28 8.33 -0.03
N GLY A 56 -2.25 9.59 0.40
CA GLY A 56 -1.20 10.54 0.01
C GLY A 56 0.20 10.15 0.50
N LEU A 57 0.33 9.62 1.72
CA LEU A 57 1.60 9.15 2.26
C LEU A 57 2.11 7.91 1.50
N VAL A 58 1.22 6.96 1.18
CA VAL A 58 1.58 5.79 0.37
C VAL A 58 2.04 6.20 -1.02
N ASP A 59 1.30 7.10 -1.66
CA ASP A 59 1.64 7.61 -2.99
C ASP A 59 2.99 8.36 -3.01
N GLY A 60 3.15 9.34 -2.10
CA GLY A 60 4.31 10.23 -2.08
C GLY A 60 5.59 9.61 -1.53
N ILE A 61 5.50 8.61 -0.64
CA ILE A 61 6.66 8.04 0.04
C ILE A 61 6.87 6.59 -0.37
N TRP A 62 5.85 5.75 -0.18
CA TRP A 62 6.06 4.31 -0.19
C TRP A 62 6.08 3.71 -1.60
N LEU A 63 5.26 4.23 -2.51
CA LEU A 63 5.28 3.83 -3.91
C LEU A 63 6.62 4.16 -4.58
N GLN A 64 7.25 5.27 -4.20
CA GLN A 64 8.59 5.64 -4.70
C GLN A 64 9.67 4.68 -4.20
N LYS A 65 9.59 4.30 -2.91
CA LYS A 65 10.57 3.41 -2.27
C LYS A 65 10.42 1.95 -2.66
N LYS A 66 9.21 1.48 -2.97
CA LYS A 66 8.84 0.10 -3.34
C LYS A 66 9.17 -1.00 -2.32
N LYS A 67 9.87 -0.67 -1.24
CA LYS A 67 10.39 -1.61 -0.23
C LYS A 67 9.29 -2.36 0.55
N PHE A 68 8.15 -1.73 0.77
CA PHE A 68 7.07 -2.28 1.61
C PHE A 68 5.78 -2.56 0.83
N ILE A 69 5.85 -2.66 -0.49
CA ILE A 69 4.65 -2.86 -1.33
C ILE A 69 3.92 -4.16 -0.95
N ASP A 70 4.66 -5.24 -0.68
CA ASP A 70 4.08 -6.53 -0.24
C ASP A 70 3.29 -6.44 1.09
N VAL A 71 3.50 -5.39 1.88
CA VAL A 71 2.73 -5.14 3.13
C VAL A 71 1.61 -4.14 2.87
N ILE A 72 1.89 -3.13 2.05
CA ILE A 72 0.98 -2.01 1.78
C ILE A 72 -0.17 -2.47 0.90
N LEU A 73 0.10 -3.21 -0.18
CA LEU A 73 -0.89 -3.53 -1.19
C LEU A 73 -2.09 -4.34 -0.63
N PRO A 74 -1.89 -5.39 0.18
CA PRO A 74 -3.01 -6.06 0.86
C PRO A 74 -3.85 -5.12 1.72
N VAL A 75 -3.21 -4.19 2.42
CA VAL A 75 -3.92 -3.19 3.24
C VAL A 75 -4.75 -2.26 2.35
N LEU A 76 -4.23 -1.82 1.20
CA LEU A 76 -4.99 -1.00 0.26
C LEU A 76 -6.19 -1.75 -0.30
N ILE A 77 -6.03 -3.02 -0.68
CA ILE A 77 -7.10 -3.86 -1.21
C ILE A 77 -8.16 -4.12 -0.15
N SER A 78 -7.77 -4.45 1.08
CA SER A 78 -8.69 -4.59 2.21
C SER A 78 -9.49 -3.31 2.46
N GLN A 79 -8.85 -2.14 2.36
CA GLN A 79 -9.53 -0.85 2.47
C GLN A 79 -10.47 -0.58 1.31
N ALA A 80 -10.10 -0.97 0.08
CA ALA A 80 -10.98 -0.86 -1.07
C ALA A 80 -12.22 -1.75 -0.89
N ASN A 81 -12.05 -2.98 -0.44
CA ASN A 81 -13.15 -3.90 -0.15
C ASN A 81 -14.10 -3.34 0.92
N PHE A 82 -13.56 -2.83 2.03
CA PHE A 82 -14.37 -2.18 3.07
C PHE A 82 -15.14 -0.98 2.51
N LEU A 83 -14.49 -0.11 1.73
CA LEU A 83 -15.17 1.03 1.11
C LEU A 83 -16.27 0.59 0.14
N LEU A 84 -16.05 -0.49 -0.62
CA LEU A 84 -17.00 -1.00 -1.60
C LEU A 84 -18.22 -1.71 -0.99
N THR A 85 -18.12 -2.23 0.24
CA THR A 85 -19.14 -3.14 0.79
C THR A 85 -19.73 -2.70 2.13
N GLU A 86 -19.02 -1.89 2.93
CA GLU A 86 -19.36 -1.64 4.33
C GLU A 86 -19.46 -0.14 4.67
N ALA A 87 -18.64 0.70 4.04
CA ALA A 87 -18.54 2.12 4.41
C ALA A 87 -19.81 2.94 4.12
N GLU A 88 -20.02 4.02 4.89
CA GLU A 88 -21.06 5.00 4.58
C GLU A 88 -20.71 5.78 3.31
N ASP A 89 -21.67 5.91 2.41
CA ASP A 89 -21.49 6.67 1.18
C ASP A 89 -21.37 8.17 1.47
N SER A 90 -20.33 8.77 0.91
CA SER A 90 -20.13 10.21 0.91
C SER A 90 -19.22 10.61 -0.26
N ASP A 91 -19.34 11.85 -0.72
CA ASP A 91 -18.47 12.38 -1.77
C ASP A 91 -16.98 12.23 -1.45
N GLN A 92 -16.62 12.31 -0.15
CA GLN A 92 -15.24 12.17 0.28
C GLN A 92 -14.76 10.73 0.17
N GLU A 93 -15.61 9.76 0.50
CA GLU A 93 -15.27 8.34 0.38
C GLU A 93 -15.28 7.85 -1.06
N GLN A 94 -16.16 8.38 -1.91
CA GLN A 94 -16.09 8.16 -3.37
C GLN A 94 -14.74 8.62 -3.93
N ARG A 95 -14.29 9.82 -3.56
CA ARG A 95 -12.96 10.32 -3.95
C ARG A 95 -11.82 9.48 -3.38
N ASN A 96 -11.92 9.06 -2.11
CA ASN A 96 -10.92 8.21 -1.48
C ASN A 96 -10.83 6.86 -2.21
N LEU A 97 -11.96 6.24 -2.54
CA LEU A 97 -12.01 4.97 -3.24
C LEU A 97 -11.39 5.07 -4.64
N ILE A 98 -11.73 6.10 -5.42
CA ILE A 98 -11.12 6.32 -6.75
C ILE A 98 -9.60 6.46 -6.64
N ARG A 99 -9.11 7.26 -5.69
CA ARG A 99 -7.67 7.43 -5.46
C ARG A 99 -6.99 6.15 -4.98
N LEU A 100 -7.71 5.35 -4.19
CA LEU A 100 -7.24 4.07 -3.68
C LEU A 100 -7.12 3.03 -4.79
N LEU A 101 -8.11 2.92 -5.67
CA LEU A 101 -8.08 2.04 -6.84
C LEU A 101 -6.94 2.41 -7.80
N ASP A 102 -6.72 3.71 -8.04
CA ASP A 102 -5.57 4.17 -8.82
C ASP A 102 -4.23 3.80 -8.16
N LEU A 103 -4.13 3.99 -6.84
CA LEU A 103 -2.93 3.64 -6.10
C LEU A 103 -2.66 2.13 -6.13
N ILE A 104 -3.69 1.29 -5.97
CA ILE A 104 -3.59 -0.18 -6.11
C ILE A 104 -3.08 -0.53 -7.50
N TYR A 105 -3.67 0.04 -8.56
CA TYR A 105 -3.24 -0.18 -9.94
C TYR A 105 -1.74 0.12 -10.14
N ARG A 106 -1.23 1.20 -9.54
CA ARG A 106 0.19 1.58 -9.63
C ARG A 106 1.11 0.74 -8.74
N CYS A 107 0.59 0.15 -7.66
CA CYS A 107 1.33 -0.75 -6.77
C CYS A 107 1.46 -2.17 -7.34
N LEU A 108 0.45 -2.67 -8.05
CA LEU A 108 0.38 -4.05 -8.57
C LEU A 108 1.63 -4.53 -9.35
N PRO A 109 2.26 -3.71 -10.22
CA PRO A 109 3.47 -4.13 -10.93
C PRO A 109 4.68 -4.43 -10.03
N TYR A 110 4.64 -3.99 -8.77
CA TYR A 110 5.72 -4.17 -7.79
C TYR A 110 5.40 -5.22 -6.73
N ALA A 111 4.22 -5.85 -6.79
CA ALA A 111 3.84 -6.92 -5.89
C ALA A 111 4.62 -8.19 -6.20
N ARG A 112 5.02 -8.91 -5.15
CA ARG A 112 5.66 -10.22 -5.31
C ARG A 112 4.71 -11.26 -5.90
N ASP A 113 3.47 -11.30 -5.42
CA ASP A 113 2.43 -12.19 -5.92
C ASP A 113 1.30 -11.37 -6.55
N ARG A 114 1.59 -10.84 -7.75
CA ARG A 114 0.62 -10.04 -8.50
C ARG A 114 -0.68 -10.80 -8.81
N GLY A 115 -0.62 -12.14 -8.94
CA GLY A 115 -1.80 -12.95 -9.27
C GLY A 115 -2.82 -12.94 -8.14
N THR A 116 -2.35 -13.19 -6.92
CA THR A 116 -3.20 -13.16 -5.71
C THR A 116 -3.78 -11.77 -5.47
N GLU A 117 -2.95 -10.73 -5.51
CA GLU A 117 -3.40 -9.35 -5.28
C GLU A 117 -4.42 -8.89 -6.35
N LEU A 118 -4.23 -9.31 -7.60
CA LEU A 118 -5.17 -9.01 -8.69
C LEU A 118 -6.51 -9.73 -8.50
N ALA A 119 -6.49 -10.99 -8.05
CA ALA A 119 -7.70 -11.75 -7.75
C ALA A 119 -8.49 -11.09 -6.62
N GLU A 120 -7.83 -10.71 -5.52
CA GLU A 120 -8.49 -10.09 -4.36
C GLU A 120 -9.16 -8.75 -4.72
N ILE A 121 -8.47 -7.86 -5.45
CA ILE A 121 -9.11 -6.59 -5.85
C ILE A 121 -10.23 -6.80 -6.87
N SER A 122 -10.11 -7.81 -7.73
CA SER A 122 -11.16 -8.15 -8.71
C SER A 122 -12.42 -8.66 -8.01
N GLU A 123 -12.27 -9.53 -7.02
CA GLU A 123 -13.36 -10.00 -6.17
C GLU A 123 -14.01 -8.87 -5.37
N ALA A 124 -13.20 -7.94 -4.83
CA ALA A 124 -13.72 -6.76 -4.14
C ALA A 124 -14.57 -5.88 -5.06
N LEU A 125 -14.16 -5.69 -6.32
CA LEU A 125 -14.92 -4.91 -7.31
C LEU A 125 -16.24 -5.59 -7.71
N ILE A 126 -16.23 -6.91 -7.89
CA ILE A 126 -17.46 -7.68 -8.15
C ILE A 126 -18.40 -7.60 -6.94
N SER A 127 -17.87 -7.78 -5.73
CA SER A 127 -18.63 -7.68 -4.48
C SER A 127 -19.23 -6.30 -4.28
N GLY A 128 -18.46 -5.24 -4.55
CA GLY A 128 -18.95 -3.87 -4.52
C GLY A 128 -20.07 -3.61 -5.52
N ALA A 129 -19.97 -4.17 -6.73
CA ALA A 129 -21.01 -4.01 -7.75
C ALA A 129 -22.32 -4.74 -7.42
N ARG A 130 -22.26 -5.78 -6.59
CA ARG A 130 -23.41 -6.53 -6.06
C ARG A 130 -23.95 -5.95 -4.75
N SER A 131 -23.20 -5.06 -4.08
CA SER A 131 -23.52 -4.57 -2.75
C SER A 131 -24.54 -3.43 -2.79
N GLU A 132 -25.53 -3.46 -1.89
CA GLU A 132 -26.43 -2.33 -1.62
C GLU A 132 -25.85 -1.34 -0.59
N LYS A 133 -24.71 -1.71 0.02
CA LYS A 133 -23.97 -0.94 1.02
C LYS A 133 -22.60 -0.54 0.48
N GLY A 134 -21.90 0.32 1.21
CA GLY A 134 -20.62 0.85 0.78
C GLY A 134 -20.77 2.17 0.02
N VAL A 135 -19.63 2.61 -0.50
CA VAL A 135 -19.50 3.77 -1.35
C VAL A 135 -20.16 3.50 -2.70
N ASN A 136 -21.14 4.30 -3.06
CA ASN A 136 -22.00 4.07 -4.22
C ASN A 136 -21.35 4.60 -5.51
N LEU A 137 -20.32 3.89 -5.99
CA LEU A 137 -19.83 4.08 -7.35
C LEU A 137 -20.73 3.33 -8.33
N ALA A 138 -21.08 3.99 -9.44
CA ALA A 138 -21.86 3.35 -10.50
C ALA A 138 -21.21 2.03 -10.96
N LYS A 139 -22.02 0.98 -11.19
CA LYS A 139 -21.57 -0.34 -11.67
C LYS A 139 -20.64 -0.23 -12.89
N GLY A 140 -20.96 0.66 -13.84
CA GLY A 140 -20.11 0.94 -15.01
C GLY A 140 -18.72 1.46 -14.65
N THR A 141 -18.58 2.27 -13.59
CA THR A 141 -17.29 2.73 -13.08
C THR A 141 -16.48 1.59 -12.49
N LEU A 142 -17.11 0.70 -11.73
CA LEU A 142 -16.46 -0.49 -11.17
C LEU A 142 -15.99 -1.45 -12.26
N ARG A 143 -16.80 -1.63 -13.30
CA ARG A 143 -16.43 -2.39 -14.51
C ARG A 143 -15.19 -1.83 -15.19
N LEU A 144 -15.10 -0.51 -15.38
CA LEU A 144 -13.93 0.13 -16.00
C LEU A 144 -12.66 -0.11 -15.17
N TRP A 145 -12.77 -0.07 -13.85
CA TRP A 145 -11.64 -0.39 -12.97
C TRP A 145 -11.25 -1.86 -13.05
N PHE A 146 -12.23 -2.78 -13.05
CA PHE A 146 -11.98 -4.21 -13.20
C PHE A 146 -11.23 -4.49 -14.51
N GLU A 147 -11.71 -3.92 -15.61
CA GLU A 147 -11.09 -4.09 -16.93
C GLU A 147 -9.67 -3.53 -16.96
N LYS A 148 -9.47 -2.34 -16.39
CA LYS A 148 -8.15 -1.70 -16.31
C LYS A 148 -7.15 -2.52 -15.48
N LEU A 149 -7.58 -3.13 -14.37
CA LEU A 149 -6.72 -3.94 -13.49
C LEU A 149 -6.36 -5.29 -14.14
N ASN A 150 -7.33 -5.92 -14.81
CA ASN A 150 -7.18 -7.23 -15.43
C ASN A 150 -6.65 -7.19 -16.88
N ASN A 151 -6.48 -6.00 -17.46
CA ASN A 151 -6.21 -5.80 -18.89
C ASN A 151 -7.29 -6.45 -19.79
N GLY A 152 -8.56 -6.36 -19.41
CA GLY A 152 -9.69 -7.00 -20.07
C GLY A 152 -10.67 -7.64 -19.08
N GLY A 153 -11.52 -8.57 -19.55
CA GLY A 153 -12.41 -9.35 -18.69
C GLY A 153 -13.72 -8.66 -18.32
N ALA A 154 -14.15 -7.65 -19.09
CA ALA A 154 -15.42 -6.97 -18.87
C ALA A 154 -16.61 -7.96 -18.90
N GLU A 155 -16.55 -8.96 -19.77
CA GLU A 155 -17.51 -10.04 -19.88
C GLU A 155 -17.59 -10.91 -18.62
N ILE A 156 -16.46 -11.15 -17.94
CA ILE A 156 -16.43 -11.89 -16.66
C ILE A 156 -17.11 -11.04 -15.59
N PHE A 157 -16.78 -9.75 -15.55
CA PHE A 157 -17.41 -8.83 -14.60
C PHE A 157 -18.93 -8.76 -14.79
N GLU A 158 -19.41 -8.61 -16.03
CA GLU A 158 -20.85 -8.57 -16.29
C GLU A 158 -21.51 -9.90 -15.93
N ALA A 159 -20.96 -11.04 -16.35
CA ALA A 159 -21.51 -12.36 -16.02
C ALA A 159 -21.63 -12.57 -14.50
N GLU A 160 -20.60 -12.22 -13.74
CA GLU A 160 -20.63 -12.32 -12.28
C GLU A 160 -21.63 -11.30 -11.68
N THR A 161 -21.77 -10.12 -12.24
CA THR A 161 -22.62 -9.07 -11.62
C THR A 161 -24.06 -9.03 -12.14
N GLU A 162 -24.43 -9.89 -13.09
CA GLU A 162 -25.79 -10.04 -13.63
C GLU A 162 -26.65 -11.06 -12.85
N ASP A 163 -26.04 -11.92 -12.02
CA ASP A 163 -26.72 -12.99 -11.26
C ASP A 163 -27.54 -12.51 -10.02
N ILE A 164 -28.15 -11.31 -10.07
CA ILE A 164 -29.05 -10.80 -9.01
C ILE A 164 -30.36 -10.28 -9.59
#